data_AF-A0A256Z4S3-F1
#
_entry.id   AF-A0A256Z4S3-F1
#
_cell.length_a   1.000
_cell.length_b   1.000
_cell.length_c   1.000
_cell.angle_alpha   90.00
_cell.angle_beta   90.00
_cell.angle_gamma   90.00
#
_symmetry.space_group_name_H-M   'P 1'
#
loop_
_entity.id
_entity.type
_entity.pdbx_description
1 polymer ?
#
loop_
_entity_poly.entity_id
_entity_poly.type
_entity_poly.pdbx_seq_one_letter_code
_entity_poly.pdbx_strand_id
1 'polypeptide(L)'
;MVGELGVRVTRKRSKQRKGFIRELRKRLIAKPHSTLITFDVAEGDIFIIYIRPVLERVSVDCKPLVRGNPYDLSISTNYTDNFYGETTVIWMKPGAQGKYNLTITFETNEAWDYILGVYSRNVNMSLYGKNAKVYGRFIELQRPYTRTSGNWTINIVLDSHGEPLPAFVINLPTPLNSVLLATVTGLVTYFNIFILLDTYFKNLKETVSNKRWLFCGITMLASALMIYELYIFTVFTLSGGG
;
A
#
# COMPACT_ATOMS: atom_id res chain seq x y z
N MET A 1 -77.44 31.80 -34.69
CA MET A 1 -76.10 31.57 -35.28
C MET A 1 -75.08 31.69 -34.15
N VAL A 2 -74.34 30.62 -33.94
CA VAL A 2 -73.41 30.39 -32.83
C VAL A 2 -72.00 30.67 -33.31
N GLY A 3 -71.16 31.25 -32.44
CA GLY A 3 -69.71 31.09 -32.53
C GLY A 3 -68.91 32.30 -32.06
N GLU A 4 -68.28 32.19 -30.88
CA GLU A 4 -66.82 32.34 -30.71
C GLU A 4 -66.46 32.32 -29.21
N LEU A 5 -66.27 31.12 -28.67
CA LEU A 5 -65.75 30.90 -27.32
C LEU A 5 -64.82 29.69 -27.38
N GLY A 6 -63.58 29.89 -27.82
CA GLY A 6 -62.74 28.72 -28.10
C GLY A 6 -61.27 28.93 -28.45
N VAL A 7 -60.54 29.89 -27.86
CA VAL A 7 -59.08 29.99 -28.16
C VAL A 7 -58.16 30.24 -26.94
N ARG A 8 -58.68 30.54 -25.74
CA ARG A 8 -57.80 30.88 -24.60
C ARG A 8 -57.22 29.70 -23.80
N VAL A 9 -57.78 28.50 -23.90
CA VAL A 9 -57.39 27.36 -23.05
C VAL A 9 -56.14 26.62 -23.56
N THR A 10 -55.89 26.61 -24.87
CA THR A 10 -54.79 25.85 -25.51
C THR A 10 -53.41 26.50 -25.35
N ARG A 11 -53.32 27.84 -25.28
CA ARG A 11 -52.03 28.55 -25.13
C ARG A 11 -51.36 28.30 -23.77
N LYS A 12 -52.14 28.15 -22.68
CA LYS A 12 -51.60 27.95 -21.33
C LYS A 12 -50.96 26.56 -21.16
N ARG A 13 -51.62 25.50 -21.66
CA ARG A 13 -51.09 24.12 -21.67
C ARG A 13 -49.82 23.98 -22.52
N SER A 14 -49.76 24.65 -23.66
CA SER A 14 -48.58 24.66 -24.55
C SER A 14 -47.34 25.25 -23.87
N LYS A 15 -47.49 26.36 -23.15
CA LYS A 15 -46.40 27.03 -22.43
C LYS A 15 -45.88 26.19 -21.26
N GLN A 16 -46.78 25.53 -20.54
CA GLN A 16 -46.45 24.66 -19.40
C GLN A 16 -45.72 23.38 -19.84
N ARG A 17 -46.16 22.75 -20.95
CA ARG A 17 -45.46 21.59 -21.56
C ARG A 17 -44.06 21.95 -22.06
N LYS A 18 -43.89 23.11 -22.70
CA LYS A 18 -42.57 23.59 -23.15
C LYS A 18 -41.62 23.88 -21.99
N GLY A 19 -42.13 24.42 -20.88
CA GLY A 19 -41.34 24.61 -19.66
C GLY A 19 -40.87 23.28 -19.06
N PHE A 20 -41.77 22.30 -18.95
CA PHE A 20 -41.45 20.97 -18.42
C PHE A 20 -40.43 20.21 -19.28
N ILE A 21 -40.59 20.25 -20.61
CA ILE A 21 -39.62 19.63 -21.54
C ILE A 21 -38.26 20.32 -21.45
N ARG A 22 -38.22 21.66 -21.30
CA ARG A 22 -36.97 22.39 -21.15
C ARG A 22 -36.24 22.03 -19.86
N GLU A 23 -36.97 21.79 -18.77
CA GLU A 23 -36.38 21.40 -17.48
C GLU A 23 -35.96 19.94 -17.43
N LEU A 24 -36.72 19.03 -18.06
CA LEU A 24 -36.27 17.66 -18.34
C LEU A 24 -34.99 17.66 -19.18
N ARG A 25 -34.93 18.51 -20.21
CA ARG A 25 -33.73 18.63 -21.07
C ARG A 25 -32.53 19.17 -20.29
N LYS A 26 -32.73 20.13 -19.37
CA LYS A 26 -31.64 20.60 -18.49
C LYS A 26 -31.17 19.50 -17.53
N ARG A 27 -32.07 18.70 -16.97
CA ARG A 27 -31.72 17.55 -16.11
C ARG A 27 -31.02 16.44 -16.89
N LEU A 28 -31.41 16.19 -18.14
CA LEU A 28 -30.77 15.23 -19.05
C LEU A 28 -29.44 15.71 -19.65
N ILE A 29 -29.16 17.02 -19.65
CA ILE A 29 -27.93 17.63 -20.20
C ILE A 29 -26.94 18.05 -19.10
N ALA A 30 -27.30 17.91 -17.82
CA ALA A 30 -26.34 18.10 -16.73
C ALA A 30 -25.18 17.10 -16.92
N LYS A 31 -24.04 17.58 -17.42
CA LYS A 31 -22.85 16.74 -17.60
C LYS A 31 -22.42 16.25 -16.22
N PRO A 32 -22.25 14.93 -16.02
CA PRO A 32 -21.72 14.42 -14.77
C PRO A 32 -20.34 15.02 -14.53
N HIS A 33 -20.09 15.42 -13.29
CA HIS A 33 -18.78 15.94 -12.92
C HIS A 33 -17.82 14.76 -12.80
N SER A 34 -16.81 14.70 -13.69
CA SER A 34 -15.79 13.67 -13.67
C SER A 34 -14.44 14.23 -13.21
N THR A 35 -13.78 13.51 -12.31
CA THR A 35 -12.41 13.84 -11.86
C THR A 35 -11.54 12.61 -12.03
N LEU A 36 -10.36 12.76 -12.63
CA LEU A 36 -9.33 11.70 -12.70
C LEU A 36 -8.14 12.12 -11.85
N ILE A 37 -7.74 11.26 -10.91
CA ILE A 37 -6.61 11.50 -10.00
C ILE A 37 -5.73 10.25 -9.97
N THR A 38 -4.41 10.42 -9.86
CA THR A 38 -3.46 9.31 -9.76
C THR A 38 -2.67 9.45 -8.46
N PHE A 39 -2.49 8.33 -7.74
CA PHE A 39 -1.69 8.26 -6.52
C PHE A 39 -0.79 7.05 -6.52
N ASP A 40 0.42 7.23 -5.98
CA ASP A 40 1.33 6.13 -5.67
C ASP A 40 0.98 5.55 -4.29
N VAL A 41 0.89 4.22 -4.20
CA VAL A 41 0.56 3.49 -2.98
C VAL A 41 1.48 2.28 -2.84
N ALA A 42 1.86 1.92 -1.61
CA ALA A 42 2.63 0.69 -1.39
C ALA A 42 1.72 -0.54 -1.45
N GLU A 43 2.26 -1.66 -1.94
CA GLU A 43 1.57 -2.95 -1.93
C GLU A 43 1.17 -3.33 -0.50
N GLY A 44 -0.12 -3.64 -0.30
CA GLY A 44 -0.65 -4.02 1.00
C GLY A 44 -1.01 -2.85 1.93
N ASP A 45 -0.70 -1.61 1.57
CA ASP A 45 -1.24 -0.43 2.26
C ASP A 45 -2.70 -0.19 1.89
N ILE A 46 -3.45 0.45 2.81
CA ILE A 46 -4.89 0.67 2.65
C ILE A 46 -5.11 2.11 2.20
N PHE A 47 -5.53 2.30 0.95
CA PHE A 47 -6.04 3.57 0.47
C PHE A 47 -7.43 3.82 1.03
N ILE A 48 -7.67 5.03 1.52
CA ILE A 48 -8.91 5.40 2.18
C ILE A 48 -9.42 6.75 1.68
N ILE A 49 -10.73 6.82 1.52
CA ILE A 49 -11.46 8.02 1.14
C ILE A 49 -12.52 8.27 2.20
N TYR A 50 -12.49 9.45 2.81
CA TYR A 50 -13.55 9.95 3.68
C TYR A 50 -14.37 10.96 2.89
N ILE A 51 -15.71 10.81 2.87
CA ILE A 51 -16.63 11.74 2.21
C ILE A 51 -17.70 12.20 3.19
N ARG A 52 -17.91 13.52 3.27
CA ARG A 52 -18.91 14.15 4.13
C ARG A 52 -19.78 15.11 3.31
N PRO A 53 -21.11 15.16 3.49
CA PRO A 53 -21.93 14.37 4.43
C PRO A 53 -22.04 12.89 4.03
N VAL A 54 -22.66 12.09 4.91
CA VAL A 54 -22.97 10.67 4.63
C VAL A 54 -23.77 10.56 3.33
N LEU A 55 -23.29 9.70 2.43
CA LEU A 55 -23.90 9.47 1.14
C LEU A 55 -24.88 8.29 1.22
N GLU A 56 -26.10 8.48 0.71
CA GLU A 56 -27.13 7.43 0.70
C GLU A 56 -26.91 6.41 -0.42
N ARG A 57 -26.43 6.88 -1.59
CA ARG A 57 -26.30 6.08 -2.82
C ARG A 57 -24.92 6.25 -3.41
N VAL A 58 -24.01 5.38 -2.99
CA VAL A 58 -22.67 5.23 -3.54
C VAL A 58 -22.55 3.90 -4.26
N SER A 59 -21.95 3.94 -5.44
CA SER A 59 -21.43 2.76 -6.13
C SER A 59 -19.92 2.89 -6.24
N VAL A 60 -19.21 1.82 -5.92
CA VAL A 60 -17.75 1.75 -6.03
C VAL A 60 -17.39 0.52 -6.84
N ASP A 61 -16.55 0.71 -7.84
CA ASP A 61 -16.00 -0.35 -8.68
C ASP A 61 -14.48 -0.23 -8.70
N CYS A 62 -13.78 -1.36 -8.67
CA CYS A 62 -12.33 -1.40 -8.79
C CYS A 62 -11.94 -2.37 -9.89
N LYS A 63 -11.17 -1.89 -10.86
CA LYS A 63 -10.66 -2.69 -11.96
C LYS A 63 -9.13 -2.67 -11.96
N PRO A 64 -8.47 -3.80 -11.66
CA PRO A 64 -7.05 -3.90 -11.89
C PRO A 64 -6.78 -3.84 -13.40
N LEU A 65 -5.80 -3.03 -13.80
CA LEU A 65 -5.40 -2.88 -15.20
C LEU A 65 -4.62 -4.11 -15.68
N VAL A 66 -3.96 -4.82 -14.76
CA VAL A 66 -3.35 -6.12 -15.01
C VAL A 66 -4.33 -7.21 -14.56
N ARG A 67 -4.72 -8.08 -15.50
CA ARG A 67 -5.73 -9.11 -15.24
C ARG A 67 -5.25 -10.10 -14.20
N GLY A 68 -6.07 -10.35 -13.17
CA GLY A 68 -5.80 -11.32 -12.12
C GLY A 68 -5.15 -10.75 -10.86
N ASN A 69 -4.80 -9.46 -10.85
CA ASN A 69 -4.29 -8.81 -9.65
C ASN A 69 -5.36 -8.79 -8.54
N PRO A 70 -5.06 -9.30 -7.34
CA PRO A 70 -5.99 -9.29 -6.22
C PRO A 70 -6.13 -7.90 -5.61
N TYR A 71 -7.30 -7.60 -5.04
CA TYR A 71 -7.56 -6.38 -4.28
C TYR A 71 -8.68 -6.64 -3.27
N ASP A 72 -8.66 -5.89 -2.17
CA ASP A 72 -9.77 -5.83 -1.22
C ASP A 72 -10.45 -4.47 -1.36
N LEU A 73 -11.77 -4.46 -1.52
CA LEU A 73 -12.58 -3.25 -1.59
C LEU A 73 -13.70 -3.34 -0.56
N SER A 74 -13.86 -2.29 0.24
CA SER A 74 -14.92 -2.18 1.23
C SER A 74 -15.47 -0.77 1.30
N ILE A 75 -16.75 -0.67 1.62
CA ILE A 75 -17.48 0.58 1.74
C ILE A 75 -18.33 0.56 3.02
N SER A 76 -18.31 1.68 3.74
CA SER A 76 -19.24 1.95 4.83
C SER A 76 -19.83 3.34 4.64
N THR A 77 -21.14 3.44 4.42
CA THR A 77 -21.80 4.74 4.24
C THR A 77 -22.01 5.49 5.55
N ASN A 78 -22.14 4.77 6.67
CA ASN A 78 -22.34 5.32 8.00
C ASN A 78 -21.20 4.89 8.93
N TYR A 79 -20.02 5.48 8.72
CA TYR A 79 -18.86 5.26 9.55
C TYR A 79 -18.64 6.49 10.44
N THR A 80 -18.36 6.25 11.72
CA THR A 80 -18.00 7.31 12.66
C THR A 80 -16.49 7.33 12.85
N ASP A 81 -15.85 8.37 12.32
CA ASP A 81 -14.42 8.61 12.49
C ASP A 81 -14.19 9.61 13.63
N ASN A 82 -13.15 9.38 14.44
CA ASN A 82 -12.82 10.26 15.56
C ASN A 82 -12.38 11.66 15.13
N PHE A 83 -11.83 11.81 13.91
CA PHE A 83 -11.35 13.09 13.37
C PHE A 83 -12.37 13.72 12.43
N TYR A 84 -13.10 12.91 11.65
CA TYR A 84 -13.99 13.40 10.61
C TYR A 84 -15.49 13.31 10.92
N GLY A 85 -15.86 12.71 12.05
CA GLY A 85 -17.25 12.53 12.46
C GLY A 85 -17.97 11.47 11.61
N GLU A 86 -19.28 11.64 11.44
CA GLU A 86 -20.08 10.75 10.58
C GLU A 86 -19.80 11.01 9.11
N THR A 87 -19.37 9.95 8.40
CA THR A 87 -18.84 10.04 7.05
C THR A 87 -19.05 8.73 6.30
N THR A 88 -19.09 8.81 4.98
CA THR A 88 -18.96 7.65 4.10
C THR A 88 -17.48 7.36 3.86
N VAL A 89 -17.08 6.12 4.11
CA VAL A 89 -15.70 5.65 3.97
C VAL A 89 -15.61 4.58 2.91
N ILE A 90 -14.59 4.70 2.08
CA ILE A 90 -14.23 3.72 1.06
C ILE A 90 -12.79 3.28 1.34
N TRP A 91 -12.59 1.98 1.53
CA TRP A 91 -11.28 1.37 1.70
C TRP A 91 -10.94 0.53 0.47
N MET A 92 -9.74 0.72 -0.06
CA MET A 92 -9.22 -0.11 -1.12
C MET A 92 -7.77 -0.49 -0.81
N LYS A 93 -7.49 -1.79 -0.85
CA LYS A 93 -6.16 -2.34 -0.60
C LYS A 93 -5.70 -3.09 -1.84
N PRO A 94 -4.67 -2.62 -2.54
CA PRO A 94 -3.99 -3.39 -3.57
C PRO A 94 -3.38 -4.66 -2.96
N GLY A 95 -3.65 -5.82 -3.57
CA GLY A 95 -3.09 -7.11 -3.13
C GLY A 95 -1.83 -7.52 -3.87
N ALA A 96 -1.44 -6.78 -4.92
CA ALA A 96 -0.22 -7.01 -5.69
C ALA A 96 0.23 -5.72 -6.38
N GLN A 97 1.47 -5.71 -6.87
CA GLN A 97 2.04 -4.62 -7.66
C GLN A 97 1.27 -4.38 -8.96
N GLY A 98 1.12 -3.11 -9.36
CA GLY A 98 0.46 -2.70 -10.60
C GLY A 98 -0.61 -1.65 -10.39
N LYS A 99 -1.35 -1.34 -11.47
CA LYS A 99 -2.30 -0.23 -11.49
C LYS A 99 -3.74 -0.69 -11.28
N TYR A 100 -4.45 0.05 -10.45
CA TYR A 100 -5.85 -0.22 -10.10
C TYR A 100 -6.69 1.02 -10.37
N ASN A 101 -7.78 0.88 -11.12
CA ASN A 101 -8.70 1.96 -11.40
C ASN A 101 -9.93 1.83 -10.48
N LEU A 102 -10.02 2.73 -9.51
CA LEU A 102 -11.12 2.87 -8.57
C LEU A 102 -12.09 3.91 -9.11
N THR A 103 -13.30 3.49 -9.45
CA THR A 103 -14.38 4.36 -9.92
C THR A 103 -15.46 4.44 -8.84
N ILE A 104 -15.77 5.67 -8.42
CA ILE A 104 -16.76 5.96 -7.39
C ILE A 104 -17.81 6.86 -8.00
N THR A 105 -19.07 6.46 -7.91
CA THR A 105 -20.21 7.23 -8.41
C THR A 105 -21.23 7.45 -7.31
N PHE A 106 -21.71 8.68 -7.20
CA PHE A 106 -22.77 9.05 -6.27
C PHE A 106 -23.49 10.32 -6.72
N GLU A 107 -24.65 10.52 -6.12
CA GLU A 107 -25.48 11.70 -6.28
C GLU A 107 -25.71 12.32 -4.90
N THR A 108 -25.52 13.63 -4.79
CA THR A 108 -25.80 14.38 -3.57
C THR A 108 -26.45 15.72 -3.89
N ASN A 109 -27.40 16.13 -3.05
CA ASN A 109 -28.08 17.42 -3.14
C ASN A 109 -27.36 18.51 -2.34
N GLU A 110 -26.34 18.14 -1.56
CA GLU A 110 -25.59 19.04 -0.70
C GLU A 110 -24.16 19.22 -1.21
N ALA A 111 -23.51 20.29 -0.78
CA ALA A 111 -22.07 20.40 -0.94
C ALA A 111 -21.38 19.30 -0.12
N TRP A 112 -20.26 18.79 -0.62
CA TRP A 112 -19.57 17.68 0.01
C TRP A 112 -18.07 17.92 0.04
N ASP A 113 -17.44 17.43 1.09
CA ASP A 113 -16.00 17.44 1.32
C ASP A 113 -15.47 16.02 1.24
N TYR A 114 -14.22 15.88 0.82
CA TYR A 114 -13.54 14.58 0.88
C TYR A 114 -12.08 14.72 1.27
N ILE A 115 -11.56 13.72 1.98
CA ILE A 115 -10.12 13.50 2.16
C ILE A 115 -9.72 12.20 1.48
N LEU A 116 -8.52 12.23 0.89
CA LEU A 116 -7.80 11.06 0.41
C LEU A 116 -6.57 10.83 1.27
N GLY A 117 -6.35 9.58 1.67
CA GLY A 117 -5.13 9.20 2.36
C GLY A 117 -4.83 7.72 2.30
N VAL A 118 -3.76 7.34 2.97
CA VAL A 118 -3.27 5.96 3.04
C VAL A 118 -2.95 5.60 4.47
N TYR A 119 -3.45 4.45 4.92
CA TYR A 119 -2.96 3.81 6.13
C TYR A 119 -1.78 2.92 5.77
N SER A 120 -0.61 3.32 6.25
CA SER A 120 0.64 2.60 5.99
C SER A 120 1.19 1.96 7.26
N ARG A 121 1.76 0.77 7.12
CA ARG A 121 2.55 0.14 8.20
C ARG A 121 3.97 0.71 8.26
N ASN A 122 4.50 1.15 7.12
CA ASN A 122 5.86 1.64 6.96
C ASN A 122 5.81 2.99 6.24
N VAL A 123 5.84 4.08 7.02
CA VAL A 123 5.66 5.44 6.49
C VAL A 123 6.86 5.81 5.62
N ASN A 124 6.79 5.54 4.33
CA ASN A 124 7.81 5.91 3.37
C ASN A 124 7.46 7.22 2.66
N MET A 125 8.01 8.32 3.18
CA MET A 125 7.80 9.67 2.64
C MET A 125 8.31 9.85 1.21
N SER A 126 9.22 9.00 0.74
CA SER A 126 9.72 9.08 -0.63
C SER A 126 8.64 8.65 -1.65
N LEU A 127 7.72 7.78 -1.24
CA LEU A 127 6.62 7.30 -2.08
C LEU A 127 5.44 8.28 -2.13
N TYR A 128 5.03 8.81 -0.97
CA TYR A 128 3.80 9.61 -0.85
C TYR A 128 4.01 11.11 -1.14
N GLY A 129 5.25 11.53 -1.36
CA GLY A 129 5.61 12.89 -1.75
C GLY A 129 5.75 13.86 -0.57
N LYS A 130 6.55 14.92 -0.78
CA LYS A 130 6.96 15.86 0.28
C LYS A 130 5.82 16.69 0.90
N ASN A 131 4.67 16.76 0.24
CA ASN A 131 3.53 17.57 0.68
C ASN A 131 2.49 16.77 1.48
N ALA A 132 2.68 15.45 1.63
CA ALA A 132 1.79 14.61 2.42
C ALA A 132 1.94 14.92 3.92
N LYS A 133 0.81 14.89 4.65
CA LYS A 133 0.82 15.09 6.10
C LYS A 133 0.63 13.76 6.82
N VAL A 134 1.36 13.54 7.91
CA VAL A 134 1.28 12.30 8.70
C VAL A 134 0.54 12.55 10.00
N TYR A 135 -0.44 11.70 10.27
CA TYR A 135 -1.15 11.60 11.54
C TYR A 135 -1.05 10.15 12.04
N GLY A 136 0.03 9.84 12.74
CA GLY A 136 0.32 8.47 13.18
C GLY A 136 0.59 7.54 11.99
N ARG A 137 -0.32 6.60 11.74
CA ARG A 137 -0.24 5.66 10.59
C ARG A 137 -1.00 6.13 9.35
N PHE A 138 -1.79 7.21 9.49
CA PHE A 138 -2.54 7.79 8.40
C PHE A 138 -1.70 8.86 7.71
N ILE A 139 -1.61 8.79 6.39
CA ILE A 139 -0.91 9.74 5.53
C ILE A 139 -1.96 10.44 4.67
N GLU A 140 -2.22 11.71 4.92
CA GLU A 140 -3.10 12.56 4.14
C GLU A 140 -2.38 12.96 2.84
N LEU A 141 -2.88 12.45 1.71
CA LEU A 141 -2.29 12.68 0.38
C LEU A 141 -2.77 13.98 -0.25
N GLN A 142 -4.01 14.36 0.05
CA GLN A 142 -4.62 15.57 -0.49
C GLN A 142 -5.48 16.25 0.58
N ARG A 143 -5.39 17.58 0.62
CA ARG A 143 -6.21 18.40 1.50
C ARG A 143 -7.70 18.26 1.19
N PRO A 144 -8.58 18.50 2.18
CA PRO A 144 -10.01 18.48 1.97
C PRO A 144 -10.43 19.47 0.88
N TYR A 145 -11.19 18.99 -0.11
CA TYR A 145 -11.76 19.83 -1.16
C TYR A 145 -13.27 19.82 -1.08
N THR A 146 -13.86 21.00 -0.90
CA THR A 146 -15.32 21.19 -1.00
C THR A 146 -15.76 21.20 -2.45
N ARG A 147 -16.77 20.40 -2.74
CA ARG A 147 -17.38 20.23 -4.05
C ARG A 147 -18.86 20.53 -3.98
N THR A 148 -19.42 20.94 -5.12
CA THR A 148 -20.83 21.29 -5.23
C THR A 148 -21.71 20.04 -5.31
N SER A 149 -22.98 20.19 -4.97
CA SER A 149 -24.01 19.17 -5.18
C SER A 149 -24.10 18.73 -6.66
N GLY A 150 -24.52 17.50 -6.89
CA GLY A 150 -24.80 16.95 -8.21
C GLY A 150 -24.40 15.48 -8.36
N ASN A 151 -24.32 15.05 -9.63
CA ASN A 151 -23.87 13.71 -10.00
C ASN A 151 -22.37 13.71 -10.21
N TRP A 152 -21.68 12.91 -9.41
CA TRP A 152 -20.22 12.83 -9.40
C TRP A 152 -19.73 11.45 -9.81
N THR A 153 -18.65 11.45 -10.58
CA THR A 153 -17.87 10.26 -10.91
C THR A 153 -16.41 10.57 -10.63
N ILE A 154 -15.85 9.92 -9.61
CA ILE A 154 -14.45 10.06 -9.23
C ILE A 154 -13.72 8.82 -9.76
N ASN A 155 -12.73 9.03 -10.61
CA ASN A 155 -11.82 8.00 -11.08
C ASN A 155 -10.46 8.20 -10.42
N ILE A 156 -10.00 7.20 -9.70
CA ILE A 156 -8.72 7.22 -8.99
C ILE A 156 -7.89 6.07 -9.50
N VAL A 157 -6.73 6.38 -10.07
CA VAL A 157 -5.74 5.37 -10.45
C VAL A 157 -4.74 5.23 -9.32
N LEU A 158 -4.73 4.08 -8.66
CA LEU A 158 -3.69 3.73 -7.69
C LEU A 158 -2.57 2.98 -8.42
N ASP A 159 -1.36 3.50 -8.37
CA ASP A 159 -0.15 2.83 -8.83
C ASP A 159 0.48 2.14 -7.62
N SER A 160 0.27 0.82 -7.52
CA SER A 160 0.75 0.02 -6.41
C SER A 160 2.18 -0.42 -6.67
N HIS A 161 3.11 0.05 -5.84
CA HIS A 161 4.51 -0.32 -5.88
C HIS A 161 4.78 -1.40 -4.85
N GLY A 162 5.49 -2.45 -5.24
CA GLY A 162 5.98 -3.41 -4.26
C GLY A 162 6.98 -2.76 -3.34
N GLU A 163 6.98 -3.18 -2.07
CA GLU A 163 8.20 -2.99 -1.31
C GLU A 163 9.31 -3.81 -2.02
N PRO A 164 10.48 -3.21 -2.29
CA PRO A 164 11.59 -4.00 -2.79
C PRO A 164 11.81 -5.14 -1.79
N LEU A 165 11.81 -6.39 -2.29
CA LEU A 165 12.26 -7.54 -1.52
C LEU A 165 13.52 -7.12 -0.77
N PRO A 166 13.66 -7.42 0.54
CA PRO A 166 14.87 -7.08 1.25
C PRO A 166 16.02 -7.71 0.48
N ALA A 167 16.79 -6.88 -0.22
CA ALA A 167 18.08 -7.30 -0.72
C ALA A 167 18.81 -7.83 0.50
N PHE A 168 19.46 -8.99 0.40
CA PHE A 168 20.30 -9.48 1.49
C PHE A 168 21.36 -8.40 1.76
N VAL A 169 21.08 -7.52 2.73
CA VAL A 169 22.01 -6.46 3.11
C VAL A 169 23.04 -7.12 3.99
N ILE A 170 24.07 -7.67 3.36
CA ILE A 170 25.26 -8.11 4.06
C ILE A 170 25.95 -6.83 4.51
N ASN A 171 25.78 -6.49 5.78
CA ASN A 171 26.55 -5.41 6.38
C ASN A 171 28.00 -5.85 6.44
N LEU A 172 28.85 -5.16 5.67
CA LEU A 172 30.28 -5.38 5.74
C LEU A 172 30.83 -4.70 7.01
N PRO A 173 31.65 -5.40 7.81
CA PRO A 173 32.37 -4.76 8.89
C PRO A 173 33.34 -3.70 8.34
N THR A 174 33.79 -2.78 9.20
CA THR A 174 34.80 -1.79 8.82
C THR A 174 36.06 -2.47 8.27
N PRO A 175 36.88 -1.81 7.43
CA PRO A 175 38.06 -2.44 6.82
C PRO A 175 39.03 -3.07 7.82
N LEU A 176 39.16 -2.49 9.02
CA LEU A 176 39.99 -3.06 10.09
C LEU A 176 39.34 -4.33 10.67
N ASN A 177 38.03 -4.29 10.93
CA ASN A 177 37.28 -5.40 11.49
C ASN A 177 37.12 -6.55 10.49
N SER A 178 37.09 -6.27 9.19
CA SER A 178 37.03 -7.28 8.13
C SER A 178 38.33 -8.09 8.07
N VAL A 179 39.49 -7.44 8.23
CA VAL A 179 40.79 -8.11 8.33
C VAL A 179 40.84 -9.01 9.58
N LEU A 180 40.37 -8.50 10.73
CA LEU A 180 40.27 -9.30 11.96
C LEU A 180 39.35 -10.53 11.77
N LEU A 181 38.15 -10.31 11.23
CA LEU A 181 37.18 -11.38 10.96
C LEU A 181 37.76 -12.44 10.01
N ALA A 182 38.39 -12.01 8.91
CA ALA A 182 38.99 -12.91 7.93
C ALA A 182 40.15 -13.72 8.53
N THR A 183 40.99 -13.09 9.37
CA THR A 183 42.14 -13.75 10.00
C THR A 183 41.69 -14.83 10.99
N VAL A 184 40.73 -14.51 11.86
CA VAL A 184 40.21 -15.47 12.84
C VAL A 184 39.43 -16.58 12.15
N THR A 185 38.59 -16.25 11.17
CA THR A 185 37.86 -17.24 10.37
C THR A 185 38.82 -18.18 9.65
N GLY A 186 39.89 -17.65 9.04
CA GLY A 186 40.91 -18.44 8.38
C GLY A 186 41.63 -19.40 9.33
N LEU A 187 42.01 -18.92 10.52
CA LEU A 187 42.68 -19.74 11.54
C LEU A 187 41.78 -20.86 12.07
N VAL A 188 40.52 -20.55 12.40
CA VAL A 188 39.53 -21.54 12.85
C VAL A 188 39.26 -22.58 11.77
N THR A 189 39.10 -22.14 10.52
CA THR A 189 38.87 -23.03 9.38
C THR A 189 40.07 -23.95 9.15
N TYR A 190 41.29 -23.43 9.26
CA TYR A 190 42.52 -24.21 9.16
C TYR A 190 42.56 -25.34 10.20
N PHE A 191 42.27 -25.05 11.48
CA PHE A 191 42.23 -26.06 12.52
C PHE A 191 41.14 -27.12 12.29
N ASN A 192 39.95 -26.70 11.85
CA ASN A 192 38.87 -27.64 11.52
C ASN A 192 39.26 -28.59 10.39
N ILE A 193 39.88 -28.07 9.33
CA ILE A 193 40.38 -28.88 8.21
C ILE A 193 41.46 -29.85 8.70
N PHE A 194 42.41 -29.38 9.52
CA PHE A 194 43.46 -30.22 10.07
C PHE A 194 42.91 -31.39 10.90
N ILE A 195 41.97 -31.11 11.82
CA ILE A 195 41.34 -32.14 12.66
C ILE A 195 40.58 -33.17 11.83
N LEU A 196 39.86 -32.71 10.79
CA LEU A 196 39.14 -33.60 9.88
C LEU A 196 40.08 -34.49 9.08
N LEU A 197 41.13 -33.91 8.48
CA LEU A 197 42.11 -34.66 7.71
C LEU A 197 42.89 -35.66 8.59
N ASP A 198 43.34 -35.24 9.78
CA ASP A 198 44.03 -36.15 10.71
C ASP A 198 43.13 -37.32 11.12
N THR A 199 41.84 -37.04 11.40
CA THR A 199 40.88 -38.09 11.77
C THR A 199 40.58 -39.01 10.60
N TYR A 200 40.44 -38.46 9.39
CA TYR A 200 40.22 -39.23 8.17
C TYR A 200 41.40 -40.16 7.85
N PHE A 201 42.63 -39.63 7.81
CA PHE A 201 43.82 -40.44 7.51
C PHE A 201 44.13 -41.47 8.59
N LYS A 202 43.88 -41.14 9.87
CA LYS A 202 43.99 -42.15 10.93
C LYS A 202 42.96 -43.25 10.77
N ASN A 203 41.72 -42.93 10.40
CA ASN A 203 40.68 -43.94 10.17
C ASN A 203 41.01 -44.91 9.02
N LEU A 204 41.79 -44.46 8.03
CA LEU A 204 42.29 -45.31 6.95
C LEU A 204 43.39 -46.27 7.41
N LYS A 205 44.22 -45.87 8.39
CA LYS A 205 45.35 -46.67 8.88
C LYS A 205 44.97 -47.60 10.04
N GLU A 206 44.12 -47.11 10.93
CA GLU A 206 43.64 -47.78 12.14
C GLU A 206 42.16 -47.43 12.29
N THR A 207 41.27 -48.41 12.41
CA THR A 207 39.82 -48.14 12.54
C THR A 207 39.58 -47.20 13.72
N VAL A 208 39.19 -45.96 13.41
CA VAL A 208 39.01 -44.93 14.42
C VAL A 208 37.64 -45.09 15.06
N SER A 209 37.58 -44.98 16.39
CA SER A 209 36.32 -45.03 17.14
C SER A 209 35.34 -43.94 16.69
N ASN A 210 34.06 -44.28 16.58
CA ASN A 210 32.95 -43.35 16.32
C ASN A 210 32.94 -42.13 17.27
N LYS A 211 33.49 -42.27 18.48
CA LYS A 211 33.65 -41.16 19.45
C LYS A 211 34.49 -40.01 18.90
N ARG A 212 35.51 -40.31 18.07
CA ARG A 212 36.39 -39.30 17.49
C ARG A 212 35.74 -38.54 16.34
N TRP A 213 34.93 -39.23 15.52
CA TRP A 213 34.11 -38.60 14.50
C TRP A 213 33.05 -37.66 15.10
N LEU A 214 32.42 -38.09 16.20
CA LEU A 214 31.50 -37.26 16.96
C LEU A 214 32.19 -36.00 17.51
N PHE A 215 33.40 -36.15 18.06
CA PHE A 215 34.19 -35.02 18.55
C PHE A 215 34.54 -34.02 17.42
N CYS A 216 34.90 -34.52 16.23
CA CYS A 216 35.14 -33.66 15.07
C CYS A 216 33.89 -32.86 14.69
N GLY A 217 32.72 -33.52 14.61
CA GLY A 217 31.46 -32.85 14.28
C GLY A 217 31.08 -31.77 15.30
N ILE A 218 31.20 -32.05 16.60
CA ILE A 218 30.92 -31.08 17.67
C ILE A 218 31.87 -29.88 17.57
N THR A 219 33.16 -30.14 17.33
CA THR A 219 34.17 -29.08 17.19
C THR A 219 33.85 -28.17 16.01
N MET A 220 33.43 -28.72 14.87
CA MET A 220 33.03 -27.93 13.70
C MET A 220 31.80 -27.06 13.95
N LEU A 221 30.79 -27.59 14.63
CA LEU A 221 29.59 -26.84 15.00
C LEU A 221 29.93 -25.69 15.96
N ALA A 222 30.74 -25.94 16.97
CA ALA A 222 31.20 -24.91 17.90
C ALA A 222 32.01 -23.82 17.19
N SER A 223 32.88 -24.21 16.25
CA SER A 223 33.64 -23.28 15.41
C SER A 223 32.73 -22.41 14.52
N ALA A 224 31.68 -22.98 13.94
CA ALA A 224 30.72 -22.23 13.12
C ALA A 224 29.95 -21.20 13.95
N LEU A 225 29.52 -21.57 15.16
CA LEU A 225 28.89 -20.65 16.11
C LEU A 225 29.85 -19.53 16.52
N MET A 226 31.11 -19.84 16.81
CA MET A 226 32.11 -18.82 17.14
C MET A 226 32.33 -17.81 16.01
N ILE A 227 32.41 -18.27 14.74
CA ILE A 227 32.55 -17.39 13.58
C ILE A 227 31.31 -16.49 13.42
N TYR A 228 30.11 -17.04 13.66
CA TYR A 228 28.87 -16.28 13.61
C TYR A 228 28.79 -15.18 14.68
N GLU A 229 29.13 -15.51 15.93
CA GLU A 229 29.19 -14.52 17.02
C GLU A 229 30.24 -13.43 16.74
N LEU A 230 31.41 -13.83 16.20
CA LEU A 230 32.44 -12.87 15.80
C LEU A 230 31.97 -11.95 14.66
N TYR A 231 31.19 -12.47 13.70
CA TYR A 231 30.57 -11.65 12.67
C TYR A 231 29.62 -10.60 13.27
N ILE A 232 28.73 -11.01 14.19
CA ILE A 232 27.83 -10.07 14.87
C ILE A 232 28.63 -9.00 15.61
N PHE A 233 29.67 -9.38 16.35
CA PHE A 233 30.52 -8.46 17.09
C PHE A 233 31.26 -7.47 16.18
N THR A 234 31.91 -7.97 15.13
CA THR A 234 32.69 -7.12 14.21
C THR A 234 31.82 -6.14 13.40
N VAL A 235 30.57 -6.51 13.11
CA VAL A 235 29.63 -5.70 12.35
C VAL A 235 28.86 -4.71 13.23
N PHE A 236 28.36 -5.14 14.39
CA PHE A 236 27.37 -4.36 15.15
C PHE A 236 27.92 -3.70 16.42
N THR A 237 28.95 -4.23 17.06
CA THR A 237 29.45 -3.66 18.33
C THR A 237 30.70 -2.79 18.16
N LEU A 238 31.66 -3.18 17.32
CA LEU A 238 32.83 -2.32 17.06
C LEU A 238 32.56 -1.19 16.06
N SER A 239 31.56 -1.34 15.17
CA SER A 239 31.25 -0.32 14.15
C SER A 239 30.45 0.87 14.72
N GLY A 240 29.77 0.69 15.86
CA GLY A 240 28.91 1.70 16.49
C GLY A 240 29.60 2.65 17.47
N GLY A 241 30.94 2.58 17.59
CA GLY A 241 31.73 3.44 18.46
C GLY A 241 32.49 4.50 17.67
N GLY A 242 31.81 5.59 17.30
CA GLY A 242 32.38 6.78 16.66
C GLY A 242 31.57 8.01 17.03
#